data_AF-A0A9X8VH30-F1
#
_entry.id   AF-A0A9X8VH30-F1
#
_cell.length_a   1.000
_cell.length_b   1.000
_cell.length_c   1.000
_cell.angle_alpha   90.00
_cell.angle_beta   90.00
_cell.angle_gamma   90.00
#
_symmetry.space_group_name_H-M   'P 1'
#
loop_
_entity.id
_entity.type
_entity.pdbx_description
1 polymer ?
#
loop_
_entity_poly.entity_id
_entity_poly.type
_entity_poly.pdbx_seq_one_letter_code
_entity_poly.pdbx_strand_id
1 'polypeptide(L)'
;MPTGDIMREQAVLTLPLRQWAAAEASSAVSELEQGKVLFLPELAFTLSEQEMPLLDPTLVDPKRKNISYQPLSGKLSGVAVAERRQQVQQLLERYYQSCRQLIAGLLPEYQEALHHPTGSLRLHPVSTWRATSSWRKDDSRLH
;
A
#
# COMPACT_ATOMS: atom_id res chain seq x y z
N MET A 1 -32.47 -14.69 2.14
CA MET A 1 -31.02 -14.90 2.26
C MET A 1 -30.65 -14.57 3.70
N PRO A 2 -30.09 -15.48 4.50
CA PRO A 2 -29.62 -15.09 5.82
C PRO A 2 -28.44 -14.15 5.61
N THR A 3 -28.59 -12.89 6.03
CA THR A 3 -27.46 -12.00 6.29
C THR A 3 -26.73 -12.56 7.49
N GLY A 4 -25.87 -13.54 7.25
CA GLY A 4 -24.92 -13.99 8.26
C GLY A 4 -23.97 -12.83 8.52
N ASP A 5 -24.02 -12.27 9.74
CA ASP A 5 -23.01 -11.30 10.16
C ASP A 5 -21.63 -11.95 10.01
N ILE A 6 -20.79 -11.35 9.16
CA ILE A 6 -19.41 -11.78 9.01
C ILE A 6 -18.69 -11.37 10.29
N MET A 7 -18.31 -12.35 11.10
CA MET A 7 -17.53 -12.09 12.29
C MET A 7 -16.13 -11.62 11.88
N ARG A 8 -15.57 -10.63 12.58
CA ARG A 8 -14.25 -10.04 12.25
C ARG A 8 -13.16 -11.12 12.08
N GLU A 9 -13.16 -12.11 12.95
CA GLU A 9 -12.24 -13.26 12.98
C GLU A 9 -12.37 -14.18 11.75
N GLN A 10 -13.51 -14.17 11.05
CA GLN A 10 -13.69 -14.86 9.78
C GLN A 10 -13.15 -14.06 8.59
N ALA A 11 -13.03 -12.73 8.72
CA ALA A 11 -12.61 -11.83 7.64
C ALA A 11 -11.18 -11.26 7.81
N VAL A 12 -10.59 -11.37 9.00
CA VAL A 12 -9.32 -10.72 9.34
C VAL A 12 -8.42 -11.68 10.11
N LEU A 13 -7.21 -11.89 9.60
CA LEU A 13 -6.11 -12.51 10.34
C LEU A 13 -5.22 -11.40 10.91
N THR A 14 -5.07 -11.35 12.23
CA THR A 14 -4.16 -10.38 12.87
C THR A 14 -2.81 -11.04 13.13
N LEU A 15 -1.73 -10.41 12.69
CA LEU A 15 -0.37 -10.92 12.82
C LEU A 15 0.51 -9.96 13.64
N PRO A 16 1.30 -10.44 14.62
CA PRO A 16 2.07 -9.59 15.53
C PRO A 16 3.44 -9.16 14.93
N LEU A 17 3.54 -9.01 13.61
CA LEU A 17 4.79 -8.59 12.98
C LEU A 17 5.07 -7.12 13.28
N ARG A 18 6.31 -6.83 13.68
CA ARG A 18 6.82 -5.48 13.96
C ARG A 18 7.86 -5.01 12.96
N GLN A 19 8.37 -5.92 12.13
CA GLN A 19 9.45 -5.69 11.19
C GLN A 19 9.05 -6.21 9.81
N TRP A 20 9.52 -5.51 8.78
CA TRP A 20 9.20 -5.83 7.38
C TRP A 20 9.90 -7.11 6.90
N ALA A 21 11.08 -7.42 7.44
CA ALA A 21 11.75 -8.70 7.26
C ALA A 21 11.26 -9.66 8.33
N ALA A 22 10.36 -10.56 7.97
CA ALA A 22 9.84 -11.58 8.88
C ALA A 22 10.59 -12.89 8.66
N ALA A 23 11.64 -13.13 9.46
CA ALA A 23 12.42 -14.36 9.33
C ALA A 23 11.65 -15.63 9.77
N GLU A 24 10.51 -15.49 10.48
CA GLU A 24 9.87 -16.60 11.19
C GLU A 24 8.32 -16.51 11.25
N ALA A 25 7.68 -15.77 10.34
CA ALA A 25 6.22 -15.76 10.31
C ALA A 25 5.68 -17.09 9.75
N SER A 26 4.67 -17.67 10.41
CA SER A 26 3.89 -18.77 9.81
C SER A 26 3.25 -18.27 8.52
N SER A 27 3.34 -19.07 7.44
CA SER A 27 2.73 -18.75 6.15
C SER A 27 1.25 -18.36 6.34
N ALA A 28 0.88 -17.23 5.74
CA ALA A 28 -0.48 -16.68 5.77
C ALA A 28 -1.24 -16.96 4.46
N VAL A 29 -0.69 -17.80 3.57
CA VAL A 29 -1.25 -18.06 2.23
C VAL A 29 -2.67 -18.60 2.33
N SER A 30 -2.91 -19.65 3.13
CA SER A 30 -4.24 -20.25 3.21
C SER A 30 -5.31 -19.27 3.68
N GLU A 31 -4.97 -18.37 4.59
CA GLU A 31 -5.89 -17.37 5.13
C GLU A 31 -6.16 -16.26 4.10
N LEU A 32 -5.14 -15.86 3.35
CA LEU A 32 -5.28 -14.92 2.24
C LEU A 32 -6.13 -15.50 1.10
N GLU A 33 -5.91 -16.77 0.72
CA GLU A 33 -6.67 -17.48 -0.32
C GLU A 33 -8.15 -17.66 0.06
N GLN A 34 -8.46 -17.74 1.35
CA GLN A 34 -9.83 -17.74 1.87
C GLN A 34 -10.49 -16.35 1.88
N GLY A 35 -9.78 -15.31 1.45
CA GLY A 35 -10.29 -13.94 1.34
C GLY A 35 -10.16 -13.11 2.60
N LYS A 36 -9.34 -13.52 3.58
CA LYS A 36 -9.10 -12.71 4.78
C LYS A 36 -8.16 -11.55 4.50
N VAL A 37 -8.37 -10.46 5.22
CA VAL A 37 -7.44 -9.33 5.33
C VAL A 37 -6.33 -9.69 6.32
N LEU A 38 -5.08 -9.67 5.86
CA LEU A 38 -3.91 -9.78 6.73
C LEU A 38 -3.67 -8.42 7.41
N PHE A 39 -3.96 -8.32 8.70
CA PHE A 39 -3.87 -7.10 9.48
C PHE A 39 -2.64 -7.12 10.39
N LEU A 40 -1.75 -6.12 10.23
CA LEU A 40 -0.48 -6.03 10.95
C LEU A 40 -0.44 -4.73 11.77
N PRO A 41 -1.08 -4.68 12.95
CA PRO A 41 -1.27 -3.44 13.72
C PRO A 41 0.03 -2.81 14.23
N GLU A 42 1.09 -3.62 14.36
CA GLU A 42 2.38 -3.18 14.93
C GLU A 42 3.46 -2.98 13.86
N LEU A 43 3.12 -3.15 12.57
CA LEU A 43 4.04 -2.97 11.46
C LEU A 43 3.93 -1.55 10.88
N ALA A 44 4.78 -0.65 11.36
CA ALA A 44 4.85 0.71 10.85
C ALA A 44 5.82 0.83 9.67
N PHE A 45 5.46 1.66 8.69
CA PHE A 45 6.43 2.22 7.74
C PHE A 45 6.94 3.56 8.26
N THR A 46 8.01 3.52 9.06
CA THR A 46 8.56 4.75 9.66
C THR A 46 9.21 5.63 8.60
N LEU A 47 8.95 6.94 8.70
CA LEU A 47 9.60 7.97 7.89
C LEU A 47 10.74 8.60 8.69
N SER A 48 11.86 8.84 8.03
CA SER A 48 12.94 9.65 8.57
C SER A 48 12.55 11.14 8.62
N GLU A 49 13.30 11.94 9.38
CA GLU A 49 13.12 13.39 9.43
C GLU A 49 13.21 14.06 8.05
N GLN A 50 14.01 13.49 7.15
CA GLN A 50 14.17 13.98 5.78
C GLN A 50 12.99 13.61 4.87
N GLU A 51 12.26 12.54 5.20
CA GLU A 51 11.10 12.07 4.45
C GLU A 51 9.80 12.68 4.95
N MET A 52 9.74 13.15 6.20
CA MET A 52 8.53 13.77 6.77
C MET A 52 8.01 14.95 5.94
N PRO A 53 8.86 15.86 5.39
CA PRO A 53 8.41 16.92 4.49
C PRO A 53 7.81 16.43 3.17
N LEU A 54 7.92 15.13 2.84
CA LEU A 54 7.30 14.53 1.65
C LEU A 54 5.82 14.21 1.86
N LEU A 55 5.28 14.36 3.07
CA LEU A 55 3.86 14.25 3.35
C LEU A 55 3.12 15.57 3.08
N ASP A 56 3.33 16.13 1.89
CA ASP A 56 2.76 17.40 1.47
C ASP A 56 1.91 17.22 0.19
N PRO A 57 0.57 17.45 0.25
CA PRO A 57 -0.30 17.40 -0.92
C PRO A 57 0.15 18.27 -2.10
N THR A 58 0.91 19.35 -1.88
CA THR A 58 1.43 20.20 -2.95
C THR A 58 2.43 19.48 -3.86
N LEU A 59 2.98 18.34 -3.42
CA LEU A 59 3.87 17.51 -4.23
C LEU A 59 3.13 16.74 -5.32
N VAL A 60 1.81 16.60 -5.24
CA VAL A 60 1.01 15.91 -6.25
C VAL A 60 0.64 16.90 -7.35
N ASP A 61 0.88 16.51 -8.61
CA ASP A 61 0.41 17.26 -9.78
C ASP A 61 -1.11 17.51 -9.65
N PRO A 62 -1.59 18.78 -9.74
CA PRO A 62 -3.01 19.11 -9.59
C PRO A 62 -3.95 18.35 -10.52
N LYS A 63 -3.44 17.81 -11.64
CA LYS A 63 -4.22 17.00 -12.60
C LYS A 63 -4.25 15.51 -12.24
N ARG A 64 -3.64 15.10 -11.12
CA ARG A 64 -3.46 13.70 -10.70
C ARG A 64 -4.04 13.47 -9.31
N LYS A 65 -4.47 12.22 -9.05
CA LYS A 65 -4.96 11.77 -7.74
C LYS A 65 -3.84 11.37 -6.78
N ASN A 66 -2.69 11.00 -7.33
CA ASN A 66 -1.57 10.41 -6.61
C ASN A 66 -0.27 10.56 -7.41
N ILE A 67 0.84 10.30 -6.72
CA ILE A 67 2.12 10.01 -7.35
C ILE A 67 2.20 8.50 -7.59
N SER A 68 2.61 8.10 -8.79
CA SER A 68 2.72 6.71 -9.21
C SER A 68 4.17 6.34 -9.52
N TYR A 69 4.62 5.20 -9.00
CA TYR A 69 5.98 4.68 -9.16
C TYR A 69 5.99 3.26 -9.72
N GLN A 70 6.70 3.04 -10.82
CA GLN A 70 6.92 1.73 -11.41
C GLN A 70 8.31 1.22 -11.02
N PRO A 71 8.42 0.23 -10.12
CA PRO A 71 9.70 -0.17 -9.53
C PRO A 71 10.68 -0.73 -10.58
N LEU A 72 10.20 -1.59 -11.49
CA LEU A 72 11.07 -2.22 -12.49
C LEU A 72 11.69 -1.26 -13.49
N SER A 73 10.95 -0.20 -13.87
CA SER A 73 11.42 0.80 -14.84
C SER A 73 11.98 2.05 -14.17
N GLY A 74 11.85 2.18 -12.84
CA GLY A 74 12.12 3.41 -12.10
C GLY A 74 11.22 4.59 -12.47
N LYS A 75 10.16 4.38 -13.27
CA LYS A 75 9.33 5.48 -13.79
C LYS A 75 8.46 6.07 -12.70
N LEU A 76 8.68 7.35 -12.41
CA LEU A 76 7.88 8.15 -11.49
C LEU A 76 7.00 9.16 -12.24
N SER A 77 5.72 9.26 -11.89
CA SER A 77 4.79 10.24 -12.48
C SER A 77 3.88 10.87 -11.43
N GLY A 78 3.39 12.08 -11.71
CA GLY A 78 2.48 12.82 -10.82
C GLY A 78 3.15 13.65 -9.73
N VAL A 79 4.48 13.85 -9.79
CA VAL A 79 5.19 14.79 -8.91
C VAL A 79 5.14 16.20 -9.51
N ALA A 80 4.63 17.18 -8.76
CA ALA A 80 4.54 18.58 -9.17
C ALA A 80 5.86 19.35 -8.99
N VAL A 81 6.62 19.02 -7.94
CA VAL A 81 7.86 19.73 -7.55
C VAL A 81 9.07 18.95 -8.01
N ALA A 82 9.77 19.45 -9.03
CA ALA A 82 10.88 18.75 -9.69
C ALA A 82 12.04 18.44 -8.73
N GLU A 83 12.35 19.37 -7.83
CA GLU A 83 13.43 19.28 -6.84
C GLU A 83 13.20 18.16 -5.82
N ARG A 84 11.93 17.82 -5.55
CA ARG A 84 11.54 16.75 -4.62
C ARG A 84 11.43 15.39 -5.28
N ARG A 85 11.49 15.33 -6.62
CA ARG A 85 11.25 14.12 -7.41
C ARG A 85 12.14 12.94 -6.98
N GLN A 86 13.43 13.19 -6.76
CA GLN A 86 14.37 12.15 -6.35
C GLN A 86 14.05 11.60 -4.96
N GLN A 87 13.73 12.48 -4.00
CA GLN A 87 13.40 12.08 -2.62
C GLN A 87 12.11 11.24 -2.59
N VAL A 88 11.09 11.66 -3.37
CA VAL A 88 9.84 10.89 -3.52
C VAL A 88 10.10 9.53 -4.18
N GLN A 89 10.97 9.46 -5.18
CA GLN A 89 11.34 8.20 -5.81
C GLN A 89 12.00 7.25 -4.81
N GLN A 90 12.95 7.74 -4.01
CA GLN A 90 13.65 6.96 -3.00
C GLN A 90 12.69 6.44 -1.91
N LEU A 91 11.75 7.28 -1.46
CA LEU A 91 10.72 6.88 -0.51
C LEU A 91 9.87 5.72 -1.05
N LEU A 92 9.39 5.83 -2.30
CA LEU A 92 8.55 4.82 -2.94
C LEU A 92 9.31 3.53 -3.25
N GLU A 93 10.59 3.63 -3.62
CA GLU A 93 11.45 2.47 -3.81
C GLU A 93 11.70 1.75 -2.48
N ARG A 94 11.99 2.48 -1.40
CA ARG A 94 12.13 1.91 -0.05
C ARG A 94 10.86 1.19 0.38
N TYR A 95 9.70 1.82 0.18
CA TYR A 95 8.41 1.20 0.48
C TYR A 95 8.19 -0.09 -0.32
N TYR A 96 8.50 -0.07 -1.62
CA TYR A 96 8.41 -1.25 -2.47
C TYR A 96 9.29 -2.40 -1.98
N GLN A 97 10.56 -2.13 -1.63
CA GLN A 97 11.46 -3.16 -1.10
C GLN A 97 10.97 -3.71 0.25
N SER A 98 10.45 -2.85 1.13
CA SER A 98 9.82 -3.28 2.38
C SER A 98 8.63 -4.21 2.13
N CYS A 99 7.73 -3.86 1.21
CA CYS A 99 6.60 -4.73 0.83
C CYS A 99 7.06 -6.07 0.27
N ARG A 100 8.14 -6.11 -0.53
CA ARG A 100 8.71 -7.36 -1.04
C ARG A 100 9.22 -8.26 0.08
N GLN A 101 9.92 -7.70 1.06
CA GLN A 101 10.39 -8.45 2.23
C GLN A 101 9.21 -9.01 3.04
N LEU A 102 8.16 -8.22 3.20
CA LEU A 102 6.95 -8.65 3.90
C LEU A 102 6.24 -9.79 3.17
N ILE A 103 6.06 -9.67 1.85
CA ILE A 103 5.45 -10.73 1.03
C ILE A 103 6.32 -11.99 1.08
N ALA A 104 7.64 -11.86 0.98
CA ALA A 104 8.55 -13.00 1.04
C ALA A 104 8.42 -13.78 2.35
N GLY A 105 8.20 -13.09 3.48
CA GLY A 105 8.01 -13.72 4.79
C GLY A 105 6.60 -14.27 5.04
N LEU A 106 5.56 -13.60 4.54
CA LEU A 106 4.17 -14.01 4.78
C LEU A 106 3.61 -14.99 3.75
N LEU A 107 4.09 -14.90 2.52
CA LEU A 107 3.56 -15.60 1.35
C LEU A 107 4.71 -16.25 0.54
N PRO A 108 5.57 -17.08 1.17
CA PRO A 108 6.77 -17.60 0.53
C PRO A 108 6.48 -18.41 -0.75
N GLU A 109 5.32 -19.04 -0.84
CA GLU A 109 4.88 -19.85 -1.98
C GLU A 109 4.66 -19.03 -3.26
N TYR A 110 4.45 -17.72 -3.16
CA TYR A 110 4.19 -16.84 -4.32
C TYR A 110 5.41 -16.05 -4.79
N GLN A 111 6.58 -16.21 -4.19
CA GLN A 111 7.75 -15.38 -4.52
C GLN A 111 8.11 -15.40 -6.02
N GLU A 112 8.08 -16.58 -6.63
CA GLU A 112 8.41 -16.77 -8.06
C GLU A 112 7.30 -16.27 -9.01
N ALA A 113 6.08 -16.12 -8.51
CA ALA A 113 4.92 -15.64 -9.28
C ALA A 113 4.59 -14.16 -8.99
N LEU A 114 5.36 -13.51 -8.11
CA LEU A 114 5.06 -12.17 -7.66
C LEU A 114 5.27 -11.15 -8.78
N HIS A 115 4.18 -10.52 -9.22
CA HIS A 115 4.25 -9.39 -10.12
C HIS A 115 4.68 -8.11 -9.40
N HIS A 116 5.18 -7.14 -10.16
CA HIS A 116 5.67 -5.86 -9.63
C HIS A 116 4.75 -4.70 -10.05
N PRO A 117 3.63 -4.49 -9.33
CA PRO A 117 2.66 -3.46 -9.67
C PRO A 117 3.21 -2.06 -9.40
N THR A 118 2.49 -1.06 -9.92
CA THR A 118 2.79 0.35 -9.67
C THR A 118 2.47 0.71 -8.22
N GLY A 119 3.44 1.25 -7.49
CA GLY A 119 3.25 1.85 -6.17
C GLY A 119 2.55 3.21 -6.27
N SER A 120 1.77 3.56 -5.25
CA SER A 120 0.99 4.81 -5.22
C SER A 120 1.20 5.55 -3.90
N LEU A 121 1.58 6.82 -3.97
CA LEU A 121 1.59 7.74 -2.83
C LEU A 121 0.39 8.68 -2.94
N ARG A 122 -0.57 8.53 -2.02
CA ARG A 122 -1.79 9.35 -1.92
C ARG A 122 -1.64 10.32 -0.77
N LEU A 123 -1.46 11.61 -1.08
CA LEU A 123 -1.27 12.67 -0.08
C LEU A 123 -2.56 13.47 0.18
N HIS A 124 -3.51 13.43 -0.75
CA HIS A 124 -4.82 14.04 -0.55
C HIS A 124 -5.73 13.14 0.30
N PRO A 125 -6.58 13.73 1.17
CA PRO A 125 -7.64 13.00 1.84
C PRO A 125 -8.54 12.24 0.85
N VAL A 126 -9.03 11.06 1.27
CA VAL A 126 -9.94 10.24 0.45
C VAL A 126 -11.22 11.00 0.07
N SER A 127 -11.65 11.94 0.92
CA SER A 127 -12.84 12.77 0.69
C SER A 127 -12.70 13.79 -0.44
N THR A 128 -11.47 14.22 -0.78
CA THR A 128 -11.21 15.31 -1.75
C THR A 128 -11.82 15.06 -3.13
N TRP A 129 -12.04 13.80 -3.50
CA TRP A 129 -12.48 13.40 -4.84
C TRP A 129 -13.88 12.78 -4.88
N ARG A 130 -14.57 12.74 -3.74
CA ARG A 130 -15.87 12.06 -3.62
C ARG A 130 -16.96 12.76 -4.44
N ALA A 131 -17.00 14.08 -4.42
CA ALA A 131 -18.05 14.86 -5.10
C ALA A 131 -17.96 14.83 -6.63
N THR A 132 -16.77 14.53 -7.18
CA THR A 132 -16.50 14.58 -8.64
C THR A 132 -16.34 13.21 -9.28
N SER A 133 -16.36 12.13 -8.49
CA SER A 133 -16.20 10.76 -8.98
C SER A 133 -17.56 10.13 -9.26
N SER A 134 -17.68 9.39 -10.37
CA SER A 134 -18.87 8.58 -10.63
C SER A 134 -19.01 7.47 -9.58
N TRP A 135 -20.21 6.94 -9.39
CA TRP A 135 -20.45 5.87 -8.41
C TRP A 135 -19.56 4.62 -8.62
N ARG A 136 -19.10 4.36 -9.86
CA ARG A 136 -18.17 3.27 -10.18
C ARG A 136 -16.72 3.54 -9.74
N LYS A 137 -16.40 4.79 -9.40
CA LYS A 137 -15.08 5.27 -8.97
C LYS A 137 -15.09 5.76 -7.51
N ASP A 138 -16.13 5.38 -6.78
CA ASP A 138 -16.35 5.75 -5.38
C ASP A 138 -15.88 4.61 -4.47
N ASP A 139 -14.61 4.67 -4.04
CA ASP A 139 -13.97 3.67 -3.17
C ASP A 139 -14.63 3.56 -1.78
N SER A 140 -15.65 4.38 -1.45
CA SER A 140 -16.46 4.20 -0.23
C SER A 140 -17.54 3.13 -0.36
N ARG A 141 -17.76 2.61 -1.58
CA ARG A 141 -18.68 1.51 -1.86
C ARG A 141 -17.91 0.19 -1.92
N LEU A 142 -18.54 -0.89 -1.46
CA LEU A 142 -18.01 -2.24 -1.59
C LEU A 142 -17.87 -2.58 -3.08
N HIS A 143 -16.70 -3.10 -3.46
CA HIS A 143 -16.33 -3.47 -4.83
C HIS A 143 -15.40 -4.68 -4.83
#